data_AF-A0A2Z6LVD0-F1
#
_entry.id   AF-A0A2Z6LVD0-F1
#
_cell.length_a   1.000
_cell.length_b   1.000
_cell.length_c   1.000
_cell.angle_alpha   90.00
_cell.angle_beta   90.00
_cell.angle_gamma   90.00
#
_symmetry.space_group_name_H-M   'P 1'
#
loop_
_entity.id
_entity.type
_entity.pdbx_description
1 polymer ?
#
loop_
_entity_poly.entity_id
_entity_poly.type
_entity_poly.pdbx_seq_one_letter_code
_entity_poly.pdbx_strand_id
1 'polypeptide(L)'
;MTFASITVITDSFVLLDNFTFANYTSSHLMKEYLISVTSYELFIAFIPRHNSLVFVNAIEVVSMPDVLFPNSLNPSTPFTEFTLETVYRLNVGGADISAQNDTLGRNWESDETYFQSTTTGMNISTNISAIKHPDFLEFTAPPMVYITAKSLGSVSGGYKLSWEFRVSPNFLYFVRVHFCDMISNSTNSMVLDLFMNGYIAFQSLDLLRVSGDLVEPYYKDFVFKVTGETLTVEEKFSKCLRISEAFYFA
;
A
#
# COMPACT_ATOMS: atom_id res chain seq x y z
N MET A 1 -8.58 -35.99 -9.05
CA MET A 1 -7.55 -35.42 -9.94
C MET A 1 -6.55 -34.69 -9.07
N THR A 2 -5.25 -34.89 -9.27
CA THR A 2 -4.21 -34.08 -8.65
C THR A 2 -3.98 -32.83 -9.49
N PHE A 3 -4.19 -31.65 -8.93
CA PHE A 3 -3.92 -30.40 -9.63
C PHE A 3 -2.42 -30.09 -9.60
N ALA A 4 -1.93 -29.40 -10.62
CA ALA A 4 -0.57 -28.89 -10.62
C ALA A 4 -0.39 -27.91 -9.47
N SER A 5 0.75 -28.00 -8.78
CA SER A 5 1.12 -27.04 -7.75
C SER A 5 2.60 -26.67 -7.82
N ILE A 6 2.89 -25.44 -7.41
CA ILE A 6 4.21 -24.84 -7.48
C ILE A 6 4.62 -24.26 -6.12
N THR A 7 5.88 -24.48 -5.77
CA THR A 7 6.56 -23.70 -4.72
C THR A 7 7.60 -22.81 -5.40
N VAL A 8 7.68 -21.54 -5.01
CA VAL A 8 8.67 -20.58 -5.51
C VAL A 8 9.49 -20.10 -4.33
N ILE A 9 10.82 -20.18 -4.44
CA ILE A 9 11.75 -19.80 -3.38
C ILE A 9 12.85 -18.88 -3.90
N THR A 10 13.40 -18.09 -2.99
CA THR A 10 14.71 -17.46 -3.10
C THR A 10 15.73 -18.22 -2.25
N ASP A 11 16.96 -17.71 -2.13
CA ASP A 11 17.97 -18.30 -1.23
C ASP A 11 17.53 -18.36 0.23
N SER A 12 16.70 -17.41 0.67
CA SER A 12 16.36 -17.22 2.09
C SER A 12 14.87 -17.28 2.40
N PHE A 13 13.99 -17.19 1.39
CA PHE A 13 12.55 -17.05 1.60
C PHE A 13 11.73 -17.93 0.68
N VAL A 14 10.55 -18.35 1.16
CA VAL A 14 9.52 -18.99 0.34
C VAL A 14 8.55 -17.90 -0.10
N LEU A 15 8.46 -17.64 -1.41
CA LEU A 15 7.58 -16.61 -1.99
C LEU A 15 6.17 -17.16 -2.23
N LEU A 16 6.09 -18.39 -2.72
CA LEU A 16 4.84 -19.13 -2.90
C LEU A 16 5.03 -20.54 -2.39
N ASP A 17 4.10 -21.05 -1.57
CA ASP A 17 4.12 -22.45 -1.15
C ASP A 17 2.90 -23.21 -1.66
N ASN A 18 3.15 -24.33 -2.34
CA ASN A 18 2.15 -25.28 -2.80
C ASN A 18 0.94 -24.62 -3.51
N PHE A 19 1.18 -23.55 -4.25
CA PHE A 19 0.15 -22.78 -4.92
C PHE A 19 -0.45 -23.59 -6.07
N THR A 20 -1.77 -23.57 -6.23
CA THR A 20 -2.46 -24.26 -7.32
C THR A 20 -3.51 -23.37 -7.99
N PHE A 21 -3.62 -23.47 -9.30
CA PHE A 21 -4.64 -22.78 -10.10
C PHE A 21 -6.00 -23.50 -10.10
N ALA A 22 -6.13 -24.64 -9.41
CA ALA A 22 -7.33 -25.48 -9.41
C ALA A 22 -8.66 -24.72 -9.17
N ASN A 23 -8.62 -23.74 -8.27
CA ASN A 23 -9.77 -22.95 -7.85
C ASN A 23 -9.62 -21.47 -8.22
N TYR A 24 -8.70 -21.15 -9.14
CA TYR A 24 -8.40 -19.78 -9.50
C TYR A 24 -9.36 -19.30 -10.59
N THR A 25 -10.09 -18.22 -10.32
CA THR A 25 -11.14 -17.70 -11.21
C THR A 25 -10.65 -16.65 -12.19
N SER A 26 -9.52 -15.99 -11.90
CA SER A 26 -8.90 -15.01 -12.80
C SER A 26 -8.10 -15.70 -13.91
N SER A 27 -7.98 -15.02 -15.05
CA SER A 27 -7.20 -15.49 -16.21
C SER A 27 -5.69 -15.49 -15.97
N HIS A 28 -5.22 -14.76 -14.97
CA HIS A 28 -3.80 -14.63 -14.65
C HIS A 28 -3.59 -14.32 -13.15
N LEU A 29 -2.45 -14.75 -12.62
CA LEU A 29 -1.96 -14.39 -11.30
C LEU A 29 -0.73 -13.51 -11.47
N MET A 30 -0.75 -12.34 -10.85
CA MET A 30 0.44 -11.50 -10.64
C MET A 30 0.81 -11.56 -9.16
N LYS A 31 2.09 -11.77 -8.87
CA LYS A 31 2.66 -11.71 -7.53
C LYS A 31 3.84 -10.76 -7.57
N GLU A 32 3.83 -9.78 -6.67
CA GLU A 32 4.85 -8.75 -6.57
C GLU A 32 5.51 -8.88 -5.20
N TYR A 33 6.84 -8.91 -5.19
CA TYR A 33 7.64 -9.06 -3.98
C TYR A 33 8.71 -7.99 -3.92
N LEU A 34 8.97 -7.52 -2.70
CA LEU A 34 10.16 -6.77 -2.37
C LEU A 34 11.17 -7.69 -1.69
N ILE A 35 12.34 -7.77 -2.31
CA ILE A 35 13.43 -8.63 -1.85
C ILE A 35 14.68 -7.76 -1.73
N SER A 36 15.30 -7.76 -0.55
CA SER A 36 16.61 -7.16 -0.38
C SER A 36 17.67 -8.08 -0.99
N VAL A 37 18.41 -7.57 -1.98
CA VAL A 37 19.46 -8.32 -2.68
C VAL A 37 20.81 -7.72 -2.29
N THR A 38 21.54 -8.41 -1.42
CA THR A 38 22.88 -7.98 -0.94
C THR A 38 24.02 -8.63 -1.75
N SER A 39 23.67 -9.47 -2.72
CA SER A 39 24.59 -10.22 -3.59
C SER A 39 24.53 -9.68 -5.03
N TYR A 40 25.46 -10.10 -5.89
CA TYR A 40 25.42 -9.75 -7.33
C TYR A 40 24.36 -10.51 -8.12
N GLU A 41 23.76 -11.54 -7.52
CA GLU A 41 22.79 -12.43 -8.15
C GLU A 41 21.52 -12.49 -7.31
N LEU A 42 20.37 -12.54 -7.99
CA LEU A 42 19.07 -12.86 -7.39
C LEU A 42 18.68 -14.27 -7.83
N PHE A 43 18.70 -15.21 -6.90
CA PHE A 43 18.27 -16.58 -7.15
C PHE A 43 16.76 -16.73 -6.96
N ILE A 44 16.08 -17.31 -7.95
CA ILE A 44 14.67 -17.67 -7.89
C ILE A 44 14.51 -19.08 -8.44
N ALA A 45 14.01 -20.00 -7.62
CA ALA A 45 13.75 -21.38 -8.02
C ALA A 45 12.25 -21.68 -8.04
N PHE A 46 11.80 -22.27 -9.14
CA PHE A 46 10.45 -22.76 -9.34
C PHE A 46 10.47 -24.28 -9.19
N ILE A 47 9.75 -24.78 -8.18
CA ILE A 47 9.76 -26.19 -7.78
C ILE A 47 8.36 -26.75 -8.04
N PRO A 48 8.15 -27.47 -9.17
CA PRO A 48 6.91 -28.19 -9.42
C PRO A 48 6.76 -29.33 -8.40
N ARG A 49 5.56 -29.53 -7.87
CA ARG A 49 5.27 -30.70 -7.01
C ARG A 49 4.52 -31.78 -7.77
N HIS A 50 4.55 -33.00 -7.24
CA HIS A 50 3.76 -34.14 -7.73
C HIS A 50 3.96 -34.48 -9.23
N ASN A 51 5.17 -34.32 -9.76
CA ASN A 51 5.47 -34.48 -11.19
C ASN A 51 4.55 -33.63 -12.10
N SER A 52 4.03 -32.52 -11.58
CA SER A 52 3.23 -31.58 -12.37
C SER A 52 4.10 -30.72 -13.26
N LEU A 53 3.53 -30.26 -14.37
CA LEU A 53 4.12 -29.24 -15.22
C LEU A 53 3.56 -27.89 -14.80
N VAL A 54 4.46 -26.96 -14.50
CA VAL A 54 4.15 -25.57 -14.15
C VAL A 54 4.95 -24.66 -15.06
N PHE A 55 4.38 -23.52 -15.42
CA PHE A 55 5.02 -22.54 -16.28
C PHE A 55 4.86 -21.14 -15.68
N VAL A 56 5.80 -20.27 -16.03
CA VAL A 56 5.82 -18.86 -15.66
C VAL A 56 5.76 -18.08 -16.95
N ASN A 57 4.80 -17.17 -17.08
CA ASN A 57 4.64 -16.38 -18.30
C ASN A 57 5.71 -15.29 -18.41
N ALA A 58 5.98 -14.59 -17.32
CA ALA A 58 6.93 -13.50 -17.25
C ALA A 58 7.51 -13.37 -15.84
N ILE A 59 8.74 -12.88 -15.76
CA ILE A 59 9.40 -12.43 -14.54
C ILE A 59 9.91 -11.03 -14.83
N GLU A 60 9.60 -10.10 -13.94
CA GLU A 60 10.08 -8.72 -14.01
C GLU A 60 10.92 -8.42 -12.78
N VAL A 61 12.05 -7.77 -12.98
CA VAL A 61 12.96 -7.36 -11.90
C VAL A 61 13.22 -5.88 -12.06
N VAL A 62 12.73 -5.09 -11.11
CA VAL A 62 12.85 -3.62 -11.10
C VAL A 62 13.69 -3.23 -9.89
N SER A 63 14.80 -2.52 -10.13
CA SER A 63 15.58 -1.93 -9.05
C SER A 63 14.86 -0.70 -8.50
N MET A 64 14.93 -0.49 -7.19
CA MET A 64 14.32 0.65 -6.52
C MET A 64 15.23 1.21 -5.43
N PRO A 65 15.08 2.49 -5.06
CA PRO A 65 15.95 3.12 -4.07
C PRO A 65 15.67 2.64 -2.63
N ASP A 66 16.72 2.34 -1.87
CA ASP A 66 16.60 1.93 -0.45
C ASP A 66 15.96 3.02 0.44
N VAL A 67 16.08 4.31 0.05
CA VAL A 67 15.50 5.44 0.79
C VAL A 67 13.97 5.36 0.91
N LEU A 68 13.33 4.54 0.07
CA LEU A 68 11.89 4.30 0.16
C LEU A 68 11.51 3.47 1.38
N PHE A 69 12.43 2.89 2.15
CA PHE A 69 12.09 2.02 3.27
C PHE A 69 12.83 2.42 4.55
N PRO A 70 12.25 2.16 5.73
CA PRO A 70 12.94 2.43 7.00
C PRO A 70 14.15 1.52 7.14
N ASN A 71 15.22 1.97 7.79
CA ASN A 71 16.40 1.14 8.02
C ASN A 71 16.12 -0.08 8.92
N SER A 72 15.19 0.05 9.86
CA SER A 72 14.84 -1.00 10.82
C SER A 72 13.37 -0.95 11.22
N LEU A 73 12.77 -2.12 11.45
CA LEU A 73 11.46 -2.26 12.07
C LEU A 73 11.61 -2.45 13.59
N ASN A 74 10.59 -2.06 14.37
CA ASN A 74 10.64 -2.16 15.83
C ASN A 74 10.52 -3.62 16.32
N PRO A 75 11.35 -4.08 17.29
CA PRO A 75 12.47 -3.40 17.93
C PRO A 75 13.80 -3.83 17.30
N SER A 76 14.29 -3.05 16.33
CA SER A 76 15.67 -3.08 15.80
C SER A 76 16.05 -4.20 14.81
N THR A 77 15.09 -4.90 14.20
CA THR A 77 15.39 -5.81 13.09
C THR A 77 15.62 -4.99 11.81
N PRO A 78 16.76 -5.14 11.11
CA PRO A 78 16.98 -4.48 9.83
C PRO A 78 15.86 -4.77 8.84
N PHE A 79 15.38 -3.76 8.12
CA PHE A 79 14.30 -3.95 7.15
C PHE A 79 14.72 -4.91 6.02
N THR A 80 16.01 -4.97 5.72
CA THR A 80 16.61 -5.89 4.75
C THR A 80 16.48 -7.36 5.11
N GLU A 81 16.15 -7.70 6.36
CA GLU A 81 15.88 -9.08 6.78
C GLU A 81 14.45 -9.53 6.45
N PHE A 82 13.61 -8.64 5.94
CA PHE A 82 12.25 -8.96 5.52
C PHE A 82 12.17 -9.09 4.00
N THR A 83 11.46 -10.12 3.55
CA THR A 83 10.85 -10.16 2.21
C THR A 83 9.38 -9.88 2.39
N LEU A 84 8.83 -9.12 1.46
CA LEU A 84 7.50 -8.58 1.61
C LEU A 84 6.73 -8.77 0.30
N GLU A 85 5.48 -9.14 0.41
CA GLU A 85 4.56 -9.26 -0.73
C GLU A 85 3.78 -7.95 -0.86
N THR A 86 3.39 -7.56 -2.07
CA THR A 86 2.37 -6.53 -2.25
C THR A 86 1.04 -7.22 -2.47
N VAL A 87 0.10 -7.13 -1.52
CA VAL A 87 -1.25 -7.71 -1.69
C VAL A 87 -2.34 -6.68 -2.03
N TYR A 88 -2.10 -5.40 -1.76
CA TYR A 88 -3.00 -4.28 -2.12
C TYR A 88 -2.13 -3.06 -2.42
N ARG A 89 -2.56 -2.17 -3.33
CA ARG A 89 -1.96 -0.85 -3.56
C ARG A 89 -3.03 0.06 -4.19
N LEU A 90 -3.47 1.12 -3.48
CA LEU A 90 -4.65 1.88 -3.92
C LEU A 90 -4.35 3.33 -4.26
N ASN A 91 -5.10 3.83 -5.24
CA ASN A 91 -5.28 5.23 -5.54
C ASN A 91 -6.62 5.73 -4.97
N VAL A 92 -6.63 6.13 -3.69
CA VAL A 92 -7.89 6.49 -3.02
C VAL A 92 -8.52 7.75 -3.60
N GLY A 93 -9.82 7.66 -3.87
CA GLY A 93 -10.60 8.72 -4.49
C GLY A 93 -10.28 8.96 -5.97
N GLY A 94 -9.35 8.19 -6.53
CA GLY A 94 -8.94 8.24 -7.93
C GLY A 94 -9.34 6.98 -8.68
N ALA A 95 -9.02 6.98 -9.98
CA ALA A 95 -9.14 5.79 -10.83
C ALA A 95 -7.87 4.95 -10.78
N ASP A 96 -7.92 3.76 -11.38
CA ASP A 96 -6.76 2.89 -11.53
C ASP A 96 -5.60 3.62 -12.25
N ILE A 97 -4.38 3.40 -11.77
CA ILE A 97 -3.14 3.86 -12.40
C ILE A 97 -2.39 2.62 -12.85
N SER A 98 -2.20 2.50 -14.16
CA SER A 98 -1.48 1.37 -14.74
C SER A 98 0.04 1.52 -14.60
N ALA A 99 0.74 0.39 -14.69
CA ALA A 99 2.20 0.32 -14.68
C ALA A 99 2.91 1.27 -15.66
N GLN A 100 2.29 1.62 -16.80
CA GLN A 100 2.90 2.55 -17.76
C GLN A 100 2.97 3.99 -17.25
N ASN A 101 2.17 4.33 -16.24
CA ASN A 101 2.09 5.66 -15.63
C ASN A 101 2.79 5.72 -14.26
N ASP A 102 3.59 4.69 -13.91
CA ASP A 102 4.37 4.60 -12.68
C ASP A 102 5.83 4.30 -13.01
N THR A 103 6.77 5.09 -12.48
CA THR A 103 8.20 4.94 -12.80
C THR A 103 8.78 3.57 -12.41
N LEU A 104 8.17 2.88 -11.43
CA LEU A 104 8.58 1.54 -11.00
C LEU A 104 7.69 0.43 -11.60
N GLY A 105 6.82 0.74 -12.57
CA GLY A 105 5.95 -0.26 -13.20
C GLY A 105 4.84 -0.80 -12.30
N ARG A 106 4.48 -0.08 -11.23
CA ARG A 106 3.46 -0.53 -10.27
C ARG A 106 2.05 -0.22 -10.76
N ASN A 107 1.11 -1.12 -10.47
CA ASN A 107 -0.32 -0.86 -10.64
C ASN A 107 -0.93 -0.34 -9.34
N TRP A 108 -1.80 0.65 -9.44
CA TRP A 108 -2.58 1.21 -8.33
C TRP A 108 -4.05 1.05 -8.64
N GLU A 109 -4.82 0.45 -7.73
CA GLU A 109 -6.23 0.16 -7.92
C GLU A 109 -7.10 1.25 -7.28
N SER A 110 -8.27 1.53 -7.83
CA SER A 110 -9.27 2.36 -7.17
C SER A 110 -9.67 1.75 -5.82
N ASP A 111 -9.94 2.61 -4.85
CA ASP A 111 -10.29 2.17 -3.50
C ASP A 111 -11.77 1.76 -3.33
N GLU A 112 -12.58 1.92 -4.38
CA GLU A 112 -14.04 1.76 -4.34
C GLU A 112 -14.51 0.42 -3.78
N THR A 113 -13.81 -0.68 -4.06
CA THR A 113 -14.17 -2.02 -3.58
C THR A 113 -13.82 -2.25 -2.11
N TYR A 114 -12.84 -1.50 -1.60
CA TYR A 114 -12.29 -1.63 -0.25
C TYR A 114 -12.93 -0.63 0.73
N PHE A 115 -13.48 0.47 0.22
CA PHE A 115 -14.11 1.49 1.04
C PHE A 115 -15.39 0.97 1.71
N GLN A 116 -15.32 0.74 3.02
CA GLN A 116 -16.39 0.23 3.87
C GLN A 116 -16.62 1.20 5.03
N SER A 117 -17.26 2.35 4.73
CA SER A 117 -17.65 3.33 5.74
C SER A 117 -19.16 3.41 5.90
N THR A 118 -19.60 3.68 7.14
CA THR A 118 -20.99 4.03 7.45
C THR A 118 -21.36 5.44 7.00
N THR A 119 -20.38 6.27 6.68
CA THR A 119 -20.56 7.65 6.21
C THR A 119 -20.20 7.75 4.73
N THR A 120 -20.98 8.52 3.97
CA THR A 120 -20.68 8.75 2.56
C THR A 120 -19.38 9.54 2.41
N GLY A 121 -18.36 8.89 1.85
CA GLY A 121 -17.14 9.53 1.39
C GLY A 121 -17.36 10.24 0.04
N MET A 122 -16.69 11.36 -0.17
CA MET A 122 -16.69 12.14 -1.41
C MET A 122 -15.29 12.12 -2.03
N ASN A 123 -15.17 11.67 -3.27
CA ASN A 123 -13.91 11.76 -4.01
C ASN A 123 -13.66 13.22 -4.37
N ILE A 124 -12.42 13.69 -4.19
CA ILE A 124 -11.97 15.00 -4.65
C ILE A 124 -10.73 14.85 -5.51
N SER A 125 -10.42 15.89 -6.27
CA SER A 125 -9.17 15.98 -6.99
C SER A 125 -8.65 17.41 -7.10
N THR A 126 -7.37 17.53 -7.44
CA THR A 126 -6.72 18.79 -7.81
C THR A 126 -5.93 18.62 -9.12
N ASN A 127 -5.31 19.69 -9.60
CA ASN A 127 -4.42 19.62 -10.76
C ASN A 127 -3.03 19.14 -10.37
N ILE A 128 -2.41 18.31 -11.20
CA ILE A 128 -1.02 17.86 -11.03
C ILE A 128 -0.03 19.01 -10.91
N SER A 129 -0.28 20.14 -11.57
CA SER A 129 0.58 21.33 -11.50
C SER A 129 0.57 22.02 -10.14
N ALA A 130 -0.35 21.65 -9.24
CA ALA A 130 -0.42 22.20 -7.89
C ALA A 130 0.52 21.49 -6.91
N ILE A 131 0.97 20.27 -7.25
CA ILE A 131 1.81 19.44 -6.39
C ILE A 131 3.19 20.05 -6.25
N LYS A 132 3.64 20.21 -5.00
CA LYS A 132 4.99 20.68 -4.69
C LYS A 132 5.96 19.51 -4.64
N HIS A 133 7.21 19.77 -5.03
CA HIS A 133 8.31 18.81 -5.01
C HIS A 133 8.04 17.49 -5.77
N PRO A 134 7.68 17.54 -7.07
CA PRO A 134 7.36 16.33 -7.84
C PRO A 134 8.52 15.31 -7.90
N ASP A 135 9.77 15.79 -7.89
CA ASP A 135 10.96 14.92 -8.01
C ASP A 135 11.13 13.97 -6.80
N PHE A 136 10.67 14.37 -5.61
CA PHE A 136 10.67 13.50 -4.41
C PHE A 136 9.69 12.32 -4.53
N LEU A 137 8.71 12.44 -5.44
CA LEU A 137 7.58 11.52 -5.53
C LEU A 137 7.83 10.40 -6.52
N GLU A 138 8.67 10.61 -7.53
CA GLU A 138 8.74 9.75 -8.71
C GLU A 138 8.84 8.26 -8.36
N PHE A 139 9.70 7.91 -7.40
CA PHE A 139 9.86 6.53 -6.93
C PHE A 139 8.92 6.16 -5.78
N THR A 140 8.48 7.15 -5.00
CA THR A 140 7.57 6.94 -3.85
C THR A 140 6.18 6.52 -4.33
N ALA A 141 5.55 7.34 -5.16
CA ALA A 141 4.26 7.12 -5.80
C ALA A 141 4.08 8.14 -6.94
N PRO A 142 3.40 7.78 -8.04
CA PRO A 142 3.22 8.70 -9.14
C PRO A 142 2.39 9.90 -8.66
N PRO A 143 2.61 11.13 -9.17
CA PRO A 143 1.86 12.31 -8.73
C PRO A 143 0.33 12.14 -8.78
N MET A 144 -0.18 11.24 -9.62
CA MET A 144 -1.58 10.90 -9.76
C MET A 144 -2.20 10.38 -8.44
N VAL A 145 -1.41 9.69 -7.62
CA VAL A 145 -1.79 9.23 -6.27
C VAL A 145 -2.04 10.43 -5.36
N TYR A 146 -1.25 11.48 -5.49
CA TYR A 146 -1.30 12.66 -4.63
C TYR A 146 -2.19 13.77 -5.15
N ILE A 147 -2.95 13.58 -6.24
CA ILE A 147 -3.93 14.57 -6.73
C ILE A 147 -5.38 14.15 -6.52
N THR A 148 -5.61 12.96 -5.94
CA THR A 148 -6.93 12.42 -5.60
C THR A 148 -6.99 12.02 -4.13
N ALA A 149 -8.17 12.09 -3.52
CA ALA A 149 -8.40 11.64 -2.14
C ALA A 149 -9.91 11.43 -1.86
N LYS A 150 -10.27 10.75 -0.76
CA LYS A 150 -11.67 10.52 -0.34
C LYS A 150 -12.05 11.13 1.00
N SER A 151 -13.14 11.91 1.02
CA SER A 151 -13.46 13.01 1.96
C SER A 151 -14.72 12.81 2.75
N LEU A 152 -14.77 13.26 4.00
CA LEU A 152 -16.05 13.41 4.72
C LEU A 152 -16.86 14.65 4.26
N GLY A 153 -16.31 15.49 3.38
CA GLY A 153 -16.95 16.73 2.96
C GLY A 153 -17.25 17.65 4.14
N SER A 154 -18.38 18.36 4.10
CA SER A 154 -18.80 19.26 5.20
C SER A 154 -19.31 18.52 6.45
N VAL A 155 -19.29 17.19 6.47
CA VAL A 155 -19.76 16.40 7.61
C VAL A 155 -18.72 16.43 8.73
N SER A 156 -18.98 17.25 9.75
CA SER A 156 -18.24 17.25 11.02
C SER A 156 -18.96 16.36 12.04
N GLY A 157 -18.25 15.53 12.80
CA GLY A 157 -18.91 14.77 13.87
C GLY A 157 -18.24 13.50 14.39
N GLY A 158 -16.92 13.35 14.25
CA GLY A 158 -16.22 12.16 14.78
C GLY A 158 -16.48 10.86 13.99
N TYR A 159 -17.08 10.97 12.81
CA TYR A 159 -17.18 9.89 11.84
C TYR A 159 -15.80 9.48 11.31
N LYS A 160 -15.71 8.23 10.87
CA LYS A 160 -14.50 7.65 10.32
C LYS A 160 -14.71 7.24 8.87
N LEU A 161 -13.74 7.55 8.02
CA LEU A 161 -13.58 6.81 6.77
C LEU A 161 -12.91 5.49 7.11
N SER A 162 -13.31 4.42 6.44
CA SER A 162 -12.88 3.07 6.78
C SER A 162 -12.73 2.25 5.52
N TRP A 163 -11.59 1.56 5.42
CA TRP A 163 -11.29 0.61 4.37
C TRP A 163 -11.07 -0.76 4.99
N GLU A 164 -11.60 -1.79 4.34
CA GLU A 164 -11.51 -3.18 4.79
C GLU A 164 -10.76 -4.04 3.77
N PHE A 165 -9.77 -4.79 4.27
CA PHE A 165 -8.89 -5.66 3.49
C PHE A 165 -8.98 -7.09 3.98
N ARG A 166 -9.04 -8.04 3.04
CA ARG A 166 -8.94 -9.47 3.36
C ARG A 166 -7.48 -9.87 3.35
N VAL A 167 -7.00 -10.33 4.50
CA VAL A 167 -5.58 -10.58 4.72
C VAL A 167 -5.37 -11.93 5.39
N SER A 168 -4.16 -12.45 5.31
CA SER A 168 -3.81 -13.70 5.98
C SER A 168 -3.61 -13.48 7.49
N PRO A 169 -4.23 -14.28 8.37
CA PRO A 169 -4.09 -14.10 9.81
C PRO A 169 -2.67 -14.46 10.28
N ASN A 170 -2.25 -13.80 11.36
CA ASN A 170 -0.98 -14.02 12.07
C ASN A 170 0.28 -13.55 11.35
N PHE A 171 0.15 -12.62 10.40
CA PHE A 171 1.27 -11.95 9.74
C PHE A 171 1.50 -10.53 10.27
N LEU A 172 2.72 -10.03 10.02
CA LEU A 172 3.08 -8.62 10.21
C LEU A 172 2.91 -7.89 8.89
N TYR A 173 2.19 -6.79 8.95
CA TYR A 173 1.77 -6.03 7.79
C TYR A 173 2.42 -4.65 7.80
N PHE A 174 3.09 -4.27 6.71
CA PHE A 174 3.73 -2.97 6.54
C PHE A 174 2.80 -1.99 5.81
N VAL A 175 2.03 -1.20 6.55
CA VAL A 175 1.08 -0.25 5.94
C VAL A 175 1.79 1.07 5.65
N ARG A 176 1.78 1.49 4.39
CA ARG A 176 2.16 2.86 4.00
C ARG A 176 0.91 3.68 3.67
N VAL A 177 0.83 4.86 4.26
CA VAL A 177 -0.31 5.75 4.06
C VAL A 177 0.18 7.04 3.42
N HIS A 178 -0.36 7.46 2.28
CA HIS A 178 0.09 8.65 1.56
C HIS A 178 -0.90 9.81 1.70
N PHE A 179 -0.41 10.99 2.04
CA PHE A 179 -1.17 12.20 2.34
C PHE A 179 -0.74 13.33 1.41
N CYS A 180 -1.62 14.30 1.13
CA CYS A 180 -1.24 15.54 0.44
C CYS A 180 -2.29 16.64 0.65
N ASP A 181 -2.06 17.65 1.48
CA ASP A 181 -3.10 18.62 1.87
C ASP A 181 -3.48 19.68 0.81
N MET A 182 -4.53 19.45 0.01
CA MET A 182 -5.11 20.33 -1.05
C MET A 182 -6.35 21.19 -0.69
N ILE A 183 -6.93 21.10 0.51
CA ILE A 183 -8.17 21.82 0.94
C ILE A 183 -7.84 22.83 2.02
N SER A 184 -6.97 22.48 2.98
CA SER A 184 -6.68 23.38 4.09
C SER A 184 -6.13 24.70 3.57
N ASN A 185 -6.32 25.75 4.35
CA ASN A 185 -5.58 26.99 4.18
C ASN A 185 -4.51 27.09 5.26
N SER A 186 -3.50 27.92 5.05
CA SER A 186 -2.35 28.07 5.96
C SER A 186 -2.73 28.51 7.39
N THR A 187 -3.98 28.95 7.60
CA THR A 187 -4.51 29.39 8.90
C THR A 187 -5.30 28.32 9.65
N ASN A 188 -5.59 27.17 9.05
CA ASN A 188 -6.40 26.11 9.65
C ASN A 188 -5.83 24.74 9.27
N SER A 189 -4.81 24.30 10.01
CA SER A 189 -4.17 23.00 9.78
C SER A 189 -5.12 21.85 10.08
N MET A 190 -4.95 20.79 9.31
CA MET A 190 -5.75 19.59 9.42
C MET A 190 -5.10 18.60 10.37
N VAL A 191 -5.88 18.15 11.36
CA VAL A 191 -5.44 17.14 12.32
C VAL A 191 -6.30 15.87 12.19
N LEU A 192 -5.64 14.73 12.05
CA LEU A 192 -6.32 13.43 11.94
C LEU A 192 -5.74 12.40 12.92
N ASP A 193 -6.56 11.42 13.27
CA ASP A 193 -6.17 10.21 13.98
C ASP A 193 -6.32 9.02 13.01
N LEU A 194 -5.31 8.15 12.99
CA LEU A 194 -5.31 6.90 12.21
C LEU A 194 -5.55 5.72 13.14
N PHE A 195 -6.38 4.80 12.69
CA PHE A 195 -6.69 3.57 13.38
C PHE A 195 -6.41 2.36 12.49
N MET A 196 -5.89 1.29 13.09
CA MET A 196 -5.75 -0.01 12.44
C MET A 196 -6.42 -1.07 13.33
N ASN A 197 -7.41 -1.79 12.79
CA ASN A 197 -8.23 -2.72 13.55
C ASN A 197 -8.79 -2.10 14.86
N GLY A 198 -9.19 -0.83 14.80
CA GLY A 198 -9.72 -0.08 15.94
C GLY A 198 -8.69 0.44 16.95
N TYR A 199 -7.41 0.08 16.82
CA TYR A 199 -6.32 0.61 17.65
C TYR A 199 -5.77 1.91 17.05
N ILE A 200 -5.42 2.89 17.90
CA ILE A 200 -4.78 4.12 17.45
C ILE A 200 -3.37 3.79 16.91
N ALA A 201 -3.19 3.90 15.60
CA ALA A 201 -1.91 3.76 14.93
C ALA A 201 -1.12 5.07 14.93
N PHE A 202 -1.82 6.20 14.81
CA PHE A 202 -1.23 7.52 14.95
C PHE A 202 -2.27 8.50 15.51
N GLN A 203 -1.86 9.32 16.47
CA GLN A 203 -2.74 10.32 17.07
C GLN A 203 -2.30 11.73 16.69
N SER A 204 -3.27 12.57 16.33
CA SER A 204 -3.10 14.01 16.12
C SER A 204 -2.02 14.35 15.09
N LEU A 205 -2.09 13.71 13.92
CA LEU A 205 -1.26 14.03 12.77
C LEU A 205 -1.69 15.38 12.18
N ASP A 206 -0.87 16.40 12.39
CA ASP A 206 -0.99 17.70 11.71
C ASP A 206 -0.22 17.65 10.39
N LEU A 207 -0.95 17.60 9.27
CA LEU A 207 -0.34 17.45 7.94
C LEU A 207 0.51 18.65 7.55
N LEU A 208 0.02 19.87 7.77
CA LEU A 208 0.78 21.09 7.44
C LEU A 208 2.10 21.15 8.22
N ARG A 209 2.11 20.65 9.47
CA ARG A 209 3.32 20.59 10.29
C ARG A 209 4.34 19.56 9.80
N VAL A 210 3.90 18.43 9.25
CA VAL A 210 4.81 17.36 8.80
C VAL A 210 5.22 17.48 7.34
N SER A 211 4.35 18.00 6.47
CA SER A 211 4.68 18.27 5.06
C SER A 211 5.45 19.58 4.92
N GLY A 212 5.16 20.59 5.74
CA GLY A 212 5.76 21.92 5.65
C GLY A 212 4.95 22.91 4.82
N ASP A 213 4.18 22.42 3.85
CA ASP A 213 3.30 23.24 3.01
C ASP A 213 2.03 22.50 2.55
N LEU A 214 1.07 23.27 2.02
CA LEU A 214 -0.10 22.77 1.32
C LEU A 214 0.28 22.21 -0.05
N VAL A 215 -0.45 21.18 -0.46
CA VAL A 215 -0.27 20.43 -1.71
C VAL A 215 1.13 19.80 -1.81
N GLU A 216 1.76 19.61 -0.65
CA GLU A 216 3.01 18.89 -0.50
C GLU A 216 2.71 17.47 -0.03
N PRO A 217 3.13 16.46 -0.80
CA PRO A 217 2.94 15.07 -0.43
C PRO A 217 3.71 14.66 0.82
N TYR A 218 3.13 13.69 1.53
CA TYR A 218 3.73 13.07 2.70
C TYR A 218 3.32 11.61 2.72
N TYR A 219 4.11 10.74 3.33
CA TYR A 219 3.67 9.38 3.62
C TYR A 219 4.11 8.98 5.02
N LYS A 220 3.41 7.99 5.59
CA LYS A 220 3.76 7.41 6.88
C LYS A 220 3.62 5.90 6.87
N ASP A 221 4.63 5.26 7.44
CA ASP A 221 4.72 3.81 7.52
C ASP A 221 4.35 3.31 8.91
N PHE A 222 3.71 2.15 8.94
CA PHE A 222 3.30 1.43 10.13
C PHE A 222 3.60 -0.05 9.95
N VAL A 223 3.94 -0.72 11.06
CA VAL A 223 3.95 -2.18 11.11
C VAL A 223 2.86 -2.62 12.07
N PHE A 224 1.96 -3.46 11.59
CA PHE A 224 0.80 -3.89 12.36
C PHE A 224 0.66 -5.41 12.30
N LYS A 225 0.51 -6.04 13.47
CA LYS A 225 0.24 -7.47 13.55
C LYS A 225 -1.25 -7.72 13.42
N VAL A 226 -1.66 -8.47 12.40
CA VAL A 226 -3.06 -8.85 12.23
C VAL A 226 -3.23 -10.30 12.68
N THR A 227 -4.15 -10.55 13.62
CA THR A 227 -4.46 -11.89 14.12
C THR A 227 -5.67 -12.53 13.45
N GLY A 228 -6.51 -11.74 12.80
CA GLY A 228 -7.70 -12.19 12.06
C GLY A 228 -7.51 -12.18 10.55
N GLU A 229 -8.58 -12.42 9.81
CA GLU A 229 -8.56 -12.46 8.33
C GLU A 229 -8.87 -11.09 7.69
N THR A 230 -8.98 -10.07 8.53
CA THR A 230 -9.36 -8.72 8.12
C THR A 230 -8.42 -7.70 8.74
N LEU A 231 -8.00 -6.75 7.91
CA LEU A 231 -7.37 -5.51 8.35
C LEU A 231 -8.29 -4.35 7.98
N THR A 232 -8.65 -3.54 8.96
CA THR A 232 -9.33 -2.27 8.75
C THR A 232 -8.35 -1.13 8.97
N VAL A 233 -8.35 -0.17 8.07
CA VAL A 233 -7.69 1.12 8.25
C VAL A 233 -8.79 2.17 8.31
N GLU A 234 -8.80 2.94 9.40
CA GLU A 234 -9.79 3.97 9.60
C GLU A 234 -9.14 5.31 9.91
N GLU A 235 -9.82 6.36 9.49
CA GLU A 235 -9.36 7.72 9.66
C GLU A 235 -10.42 8.55 10.34
N LYS A 236 -10.07 9.16 11.48
CA LYS A 236 -10.94 10.09 12.17
C LYS A 236 -10.40 11.50 12.02
N PHE A 237 -11.22 12.36 11.45
CA PHE A 237 -10.85 13.73 11.17
C PHE A 237 -11.38 14.68 12.23
N SER A 238 -10.55 15.63 12.67
CA SER A 238 -11.02 16.79 13.43
C SER A 238 -11.75 17.80 12.52
N LYS A 239 -11.33 17.89 11.25
CA LYS A 239 -11.96 18.62 10.13
C LYS A 239 -11.58 17.94 8.80
N CYS A 240 -12.43 18.12 7.78
CA CYS A 240 -12.43 17.48 6.46
C CYS A 240 -11.06 17.05 5.84
N LEU A 241 -10.95 15.73 5.61
CA LEU A 241 -10.26 14.98 4.53
C LEU A 241 -8.73 14.92 4.38
N ARG A 242 -8.16 13.69 4.31
CA ARG A 242 -7.27 13.18 3.23
C ARG A 242 -6.59 11.83 3.45
N ILE A 243 -6.43 11.04 2.37
CA ILE A 243 -5.26 10.21 2.00
C ILE A 243 -5.50 9.41 0.69
N SER A 244 -4.40 9.06 0.00
CA SER A 244 -4.23 7.96 -0.94
C SER A 244 -3.52 6.77 -0.27
N GLU A 245 -4.20 5.63 -0.09
CA GLU A 245 -3.66 4.51 0.68
C GLU A 245 -2.88 3.53 -0.22
N ALA A 246 -1.54 3.56 -0.15
CA ALA A 246 -0.70 2.55 -0.78
C ALA A 246 -0.44 1.42 0.21
N PHE A 247 -1.31 0.44 0.20
CA PHE A 247 -1.04 -0.76 0.96
C PHE A 247 0.19 -1.50 0.43
N TYR A 248 0.73 -2.31 1.32
CA TYR A 248 1.87 -3.16 1.08
C TYR A 248 1.87 -4.19 2.20
N PHE A 249 2.04 -5.47 1.92
CA PHE A 249 1.63 -6.48 2.90
C PHE A 249 2.34 -7.82 2.67
N ALA A 250 3.35 -8.09 3.50
CA ALA A 250 3.97 -9.40 3.64
C ALA A 250 3.09 -10.42 4.35
#